data_AF-A0A4Q3TQJ2-F1
#
_entry.id   AF-A0A4Q3TQJ2-F1
#
_cell.length_a   1.000
_cell.length_b   1.000
_cell.length_c   1.000
_cell.angle_alpha   90.00
_cell.angle_beta   90.00
_cell.angle_gamma   90.00
#
_symmetry.space_group_name_H-M   'P 1'
#
loop_
_entity.id
_entity.type
_entity.pdbx_description
1 polymer ?
#
loop_
_entity_poly.entity_id
_entity_poly.type
_entity_poly.pdbx_seq_one_letter_code
_entity_poly.pdbx_strand_id
1 'polypeptide(L)'
;MGPFRPGDYLYSYAVMGLPAIFLTSALFFALATVTRSMMATYVGVVGVFIAYMVASGVLGSKPELEQIMAWAEPFGSAAFSLVTKYWTPAERNVLNVPLSGVFLGNRLLWTGVGLAVLAATYWLYQPTARGAKAGAVDKLKTLSAAPAQTAPTAPLAKPSYGLKAGWTQLWARTRFEMALVFKSPAYVVLMLMGLAFAITILMVSGEIYGTPVYLVTRVVITALQGSFGLVSMIVAIYYSGELIWRDRDRKVHELIDATATPDWTFLLPKTLALVLVLASILIVGMIAGIGMQISRGMFDFEIGKYLMWYVLPGTLGFGMIAVLAIVVQSLSPNKFVGWAIMVVYLISTIILGTMGFDHVLYRYGADISVPLSDMNGRGDFWKYALWTQAYWTAGAVLLLVLAYGLWRRGTETRFMPRIRRLPRRLKGAAGAVGAVALAAFVGLGVFIFINTNVWNEYRTDRQSEQLRANYEKTLLRYEKTPQPSITDVKLDLDLHPRDSRLETRGAYV
;
A
#
# COMPACT_ATOMS: atom_id res chain seq x y z
N MET A 1 -25.59 -1.87 13.56
CA MET A 1 -25.44 -0.68 12.69
C MET A 1 -26.65 0.21 12.89
N GLY A 2 -26.44 1.47 13.27
CA GLY A 2 -27.52 2.47 13.37
C GLY A 2 -27.98 2.97 11.98
N PRO A 3 -29.01 3.84 11.94
CA PRO A 3 -29.48 4.42 10.68
C PRO A 3 -28.37 5.24 9.99
N PHE A 4 -28.31 5.18 8.65
CA PHE A 4 -27.39 6.01 7.88
C PHE A 4 -27.78 7.49 8.04
N ARG A 5 -26.87 8.29 8.59
CA ARG A 5 -27.06 9.72 8.84
C ARG A 5 -26.09 10.52 7.98
N PRO A 6 -26.47 10.95 6.77
CA PRO A 6 -25.60 11.72 5.88
C PRO A 6 -24.97 12.96 6.52
N GLY A 7 -25.71 13.59 7.44
CA GLY A 7 -25.26 14.77 8.19
C GLY A 7 -23.99 14.53 9.01
N ASP A 8 -23.80 13.34 9.59
CA ASP A 8 -22.63 13.02 10.42
C ASP A 8 -21.36 12.88 9.57
N TYR A 9 -21.50 12.38 8.34
CA TYR A 9 -20.42 12.32 7.36
C TYR A 9 -20.06 13.71 6.82
N LEU A 10 -21.07 14.53 6.49
CA LEU A 10 -20.85 15.89 6.04
C LEU A 10 -20.21 16.74 7.15
N TYR A 11 -20.65 16.57 8.39
CA TYR A 11 -20.05 17.21 9.57
C TYR A 11 -18.58 16.83 9.70
N SER A 12 -18.27 15.54 9.67
CA SER A 12 -16.90 15.03 9.76
C SER A 12 -16.03 15.57 8.62
N TYR A 13 -16.53 15.60 7.39
CA TYR A 13 -15.81 16.19 6.26
C TYR A 13 -15.59 17.70 6.41
N ALA A 14 -16.63 18.44 6.79
CA ALA A 14 -16.58 19.90 6.88
C ALA A 14 -15.72 20.40 8.05
N VAL A 15 -15.74 19.69 9.19
CA VAL A 15 -15.06 20.10 10.42
C VAL A 15 -13.65 19.53 10.53
N MET A 16 -13.42 18.30 10.09
CA MET A 16 -12.10 17.66 10.16
C MET A 16 -11.38 17.74 8.81
N GLY A 17 -12.05 17.33 7.75
CA GLY A 17 -11.45 17.21 6.41
C GLY A 17 -11.09 18.56 5.78
N LEU A 18 -12.04 19.49 5.68
CA LEU A 18 -11.84 20.76 4.99
C LEU A 18 -10.73 21.62 5.60
N PRO A 19 -10.65 21.85 6.92
CA PRO A 19 -9.57 22.65 7.51
C PRO A 19 -8.19 22.03 7.27
N ALA A 20 -8.07 20.70 7.38
CA ALA A 20 -6.84 19.98 7.12
C ALA A 20 -6.41 20.10 5.64
N ILE A 21 -7.34 19.89 4.71
CA ILE A 21 -7.08 20.02 3.26
C ILE A 21 -6.72 21.46 2.92
N PHE A 22 -7.42 22.44 3.50
CA PHE A 22 -7.18 23.85 3.25
C PHE A 22 -5.78 24.27 3.72
N LEU A 23 -5.41 23.94 4.97
CA LEU A 23 -4.08 24.24 5.51
C LEU A 23 -2.97 23.59 4.68
N THR A 24 -3.08 22.29 4.40
CA THR A 24 -2.04 21.58 3.63
C THR A 24 -1.94 22.09 2.20
N SER A 25 -3.06 22.36 1.54
CA SER A 25 -3.08 22.96 0.20
C SER A 25 -2.44 24.34 0.22
N ALA A 26 -2.77 25.19 1.20
CA ALA A 26 -2.18 26.52 1.36
C ALA A 26 -0.66 26.45 1.54
N LEU A 27 -0.19 25.59 2.46
CA LEU A 27 1.24 25.40 2.73
C LEU A 27 2.01 24.91 1.51
N PHE A 28 1.50 23.87 0.82
CA PHE A 28 2.21 23.31 -0.34
C PHE A 28 2.11 24.20 -1.56
N PHE A 29 1.01 24.95 -1.72
CA PHE A 29 0.88 25.99 -2.73
C PHE A 29 1.87 27.13 -2.49
N ALA A 30 1.99 27.60 -1.24
CA ALA A 30 2.98 28.60 -0.84
C ALA A 30 4.39 28.15 -1.19
N LEU A 31 4.73 26.93 -0.77
CA LEU A 31 6.04 26.35 -1.01
C LEU A 31 6.33 26.18 -2.52
N ALA A 32 5.36 25.70 -3.30
CA ALA A 32 5.49 25.56 -4.75
C ALA A 32 5.70 26.92 -5.44
N THR A 33 4.96 27.93 -4.99
CA THR A 33 5.01 29.31 -5.52
C THR A 33 6.38 29.94 -5.26
N VAL A 34 6.86 29.88 -4.02
CA VAL A 34 8.12 30.51 -3.59
C VAL A 34 9.33 29.77 -4.19
N THR A 35 9.36 28.44 -4.12
CA THR A 35 10.52 27.66 -4.58
C THR A 35 10.55 27.48 -6.09
N ARG A 36 9.41 27.67 -6.77
CA ARG A 36 9.21 27.37 -8.19
C ARG A 36 9.73 25.97 -8.55
N SER A 37 9.63 25.00 -7.64
CA SER A 37 10.23 23.67 -7.83
C SER A 37 9.30 22.59 -7.29
N MET A 38 8.82 21.73 -8.20
CA MET A 38 8.05 20.54 -7.81
C MET A 38 8.82 19.68 -6.80
N MET A 39 10.14 19.51 -6.99
CA MET A 39 10.99 18.78 -6.05
C MET A 39 11.01 19.40 -4.66
N ALA A 40 11.04 20.73 -4.55
CA ALA A 40 11.05 21.39 -3.25
C ALA A 40 9.70 21.26 -2.56
N THR A 41 8.58 21.35 -3.29
CA THR A 41 7.24 21.06 -2.74
C THR A 41 7.17 19.66 -2.18
N TYR A 42 7.66 18.68 -2.93
CA TYR A 42 7.73 17.29 -2.51
C TYR A 42 8.56 17.07 -1.24
N VAL A 43 9.74 17.68 -1.16
CA VAL A 43 10.57 17.65 0.07
C VAL A 43 9.83 18.31 1.24
N GLY A 44 9.09 19.40 1.00
CA GLY A 44 8.27 20.02 2.04
C GLY A 44 7.11 19.16 2.51
N VAL A 45 6.44 18.41 1.64
CA VAL A 45 5.41 17.42 2.03
C VAL A 45 6.03 16.40 2.99
N VAL A 46 7.19 15.85 2.64
CA VAL A 46 7.92 14.93 3.52
C VAL A 46 8.29 15.60 4.83
N GLY A 47 8.82 16.82 4.79
CA GLY A 47 9.24 17.55 5.99
C GLY A 47 8.08 17.81 6.95
N VAL A 48 6.93 18.29 6.46
CA VAL A 48 5.72 18.50 7.26
C VAL A 48 5.23 17.17 7.84
N PHE A 49 5.24 16.11 7.03
CA PHE A 49 4.82 14.79 7.48
C PHE A 49 5.72 14.21 8.58
N ILE A 50 7.05 14.31 8.43
CA ILE A 50 8.02 13.88 9.45
C ILE A 50 7.86 14.71 10.72
N ALA A 51 7.75 16.04 10.59
CA ALA A 51 7.54 16.92 11.73
C ALA A 51 6.27 16.55 12.49
N TYR A 52 5.17 16.26 11.77
CA TYR A 52 3.92 15.78 12.37
C TYR A 52 4.10 14.45 13.12
N MET A 53 4.78 13.46 12.52
CA MET A 53 5.00 12.16 13.16
C MET A 53 5.88 12.25 14.40
N VAL A 54 6.98 13.00 14.34
CA VAL A 54 7.89 13.20 15.47
C VAL A 54 7.19 13.96 16.59
N ALA A 55 6.49 15.06 16.27
CA ALA A 55 5.71 15.81 17.25
C ALA A 55 4.66 14.91 17.91
N SER A 56 3.88 14.17 17.12
CA SER A 56 2.83 13.30 17.64
C SER A 56 3.38 12.16 18.50
N GLY A 57 4.50 11.55 18.12
CA GLY A 57 5.13 10.47 18.90
C GLY A 57 5.75 10.95 20.21
N VAL A 58 6.45 12.09 20.20
CA VAL A 58 7.16 12.64 21.37
C VAL A 58 6.19 13.30 22.35
N LEU A 59 5.26 14.10 21.85
CA LEU A 59 4.33 14.85 22.69
C LEU A 59 3.12 13.99 23.09
N GLY A 60 2.62 13.15 22.17
CA GLY A 60 1.45 12.29 22.42
C GLY A 60 1.71 11.13 23.38
N SER A 61 2.97 10.75 23.60
CA SER A 61 3.34 9.75 24.62
C SER A 61 3.31 10.30 26.05
N LYS A 62 3.16 11.61 26.23
CA LYS A 62 3.17 12.27 27.54
C LYS A 62 1.78 12.80 27.90
N PRO A 63 1.08 12.20 28.87
CA PRO A 63 -0.24 12.65 29.30
C PRO A 63 -0.29 14.13 29.71
N GLU A 64 0.79 14.64 30.31
CA GLU A 64 0.92 16.03 30.75
C GLU A 64 0.86 17.04 29.59
N LEU A 65 1.23 16.62 28.37
CA LEU A 65 1.29 17.49 27.19
C LEU A 65 0.03 17.38 26.32
N GLU A 66 -0.97 16.62 26.74
CA GLU A 66 -2.18 16.35 25.97
C GLU A 66 -2.94 17.64 25.59
N GLN A 67 -3.02 18.60 26.51
CA GLN A 67 -3.64 19.91 26.22
C GLN A 67 -2.85 20.71 25.20
N ILE A 68 -1.51 20.74 25.32
CA ILE A 68 -0.64 21.44 24.38
C ILE A 68 -0.78 20.81 22.99
N MET A 69 -0.82 19.48 22.92
CA MET A 69 -1.04 18.74 21.68
C MET A 69 -2.38 19.04 21.04
N ALA A 70 -3.44 19.16 21.83
CA ALA A 70 -4.76 19.51 21.31
C ALA A 70 -4.78 20.88 20.60
N TRP A 71 -3.89 21.81 20.95
CA TRP A 71 -3.75 23.09 20.23
C TRP A 71 -2.71 23.02 19.10
N ALA A 72 -1.56 22.39 19.35
CA ALA A 72 -0.42 22.37 18.45
C ALA A 72 -0.57 21.42 17.25
N GLU A 73 -1.47 20.43 17.33
CA GLU A 73 -1.66 19.45 16.26
C GLU A 73 -2.62 19.99 15.17
N PRO A 74 -2.16 20.18 13.92
CA PRO A 74 -2.91 20.90 12.88
C PRO A 74 -4.13 20.15 12.31
N PHE A 75 -4.14 18.83 12.35
CA PHE A 75 -5.19 17.99 11.77
C PHE A 75 -6.39 17.79 12.70
N GLY A 76 -6.23 18.06 14.00
CA GLY A 76 -7.31 18.07 14.99
C GLY A 76 -7.60 16.72 15.63
N SER A 77 -6.77 15.72 15.32
CA SER A 77 -6.83 14.37 15.89
C SER A 77 -6.58 14.39 17.41
N ALA A 78 -5.63 15.18 17.88
CA ALA A 78 -5.36 15.33 19.31
C ALA A 78 -6.52 16.05 20.03
N ALA A 79 -7.05 17.12 19.44
CA ALA A 79 -8.19 17.85 19.99
C ALA A 79 -9.46 16.98 20.04
N PHE A 80 -9.74 16.24 18.97
CA PHE A 80 -10.82 15.26 18.91
C PHE A 80 -10.68 14.19 20.01
N SER A 81 -9.48 13.63 20.15
CA SER A 81 -9.19 12.59 21.16
C SER A 81 -9.36 13.11 22.58
N LEU A 82 -8.91 14.33 22.87
CA LEU A 82 -9.05 14.96 24.19
C LEU A 82 -10.51 15.18 24.57
N VAL A 83 -11.34 15.69 23.64
CA VAL A 83 -12.76 15.96 23.90
C VAL A 83 -13.57 14.66 24.04
N THR A 84 -13.21 13.61 23.30
CA THR A 84 -13.92 12.32 23.30
C THR A 84 -13.36 11.30 24.29
N LYS A 85 -12.31 11.68 25.05
CA LYS A 85 -11.55 10.78 25.93
C LYS A 85 -12.43 10.01 26.90
N TYR A 86 -13.34 10.72 27.55
CA TYR A 86 -14.24 10.17 28.58
C TYR A 86 -15.61 9.75 28.06
N TRP A 87 -15.81 9.74 26.74
CA TRP A 87 -17.07 9.29 26.16
C TRP A 87 -17.22 7.78 26.28
N THR A 88 -18.36 7.36 26.80
CA THR A 88 -18.83 5.98 26.78
C THR A 88 -19.03 5.50 25.32
N PRO A 89 -19.03 4.17 25.08
CA PRO A 89 -19.35 3.63 23.76
C PRO A 89 -20.73 4.08 23.24
N ALA A 90 -21.70 4.28 24.13
CA ALA A 90 -23.02 4.78 23.77
C ALA A 90 -22.95 6.23 23.24
N GLU A 91 -22.19 7.10 23.91
CA GLU A 91 -21.98 8.48 23.49
C GLU A 91 -21.24 8.57 22.16
N ARG A 92 -20.16 7.80 21.97
CA ARG A 92 -19.39 7.76 20.71
C ARG A 92 -20.23 7.30 19.51
N ASN A 93 -21.30 6.54 19.74
CA ASN A 93 -22.19 6.05 18.69
C ASN A 93 -23.33 7.03 18.35
N VAL A 94 -23.60 8.03 19.20
CA VAL A 94 -24.78 8.91 19.05
C VAL A 94 -24.41 10.38 18.90
N LEU A 95 -23.29 10.82 19.47
CA LEU A 95 -22.89 12.22 19.53
C LEU A 95 -21.82 12.55 18.49
N ASN A 96 -21.99 13.69 17.82
CA ASN A 96 -20.90 14.36 17.12
C ASN A 96 -20.12 15.23 18.11
N VAL A 97 -18.79 15.33 17.92
CA VAL A 97 -17.95 16.17 18.78
C VAL A 97 -18.41 17.62 18.68
N PRO A 98 -18.75 18.31 19.78
CA PRO A 98 -19.25 19.67 19.70
C PRO A 98 -18.15 20.63 19.20
N LEU A 99 -18.52 21.57 18.32
CA LEU A 99 -17.67 22.70 17.89
C LEU A 99 -17.53 23.73 19.01
N SER A 100 -16.87 23.37 20.10
CA SER A 100 -16.66 24.25 21.24
C SER A 100 -15.29 24.03 21.89
N GLY A 101 -14.92 24.94 22.79
CA GLY A 101 -13.68 24.87 23.57
C GLY A 101 -12.44 24.71 22.70
N VAL A 102 -11.56 23.79 23.12
CA VAL A 102 -10.28 23.51 22.46
C VAL A 102 -10.44 23.00 21.03
N PHE A 103 -11.52 22.25 20.74
CA PHE A 103 -11.73 21.72 19.39
C PHE A 103 -12.02 22.84 18.39
N LEU A 104 -12.98 23.73 18.68
CA LEU A 104 -13.24 24.91 17.85
C LEU A 104 -12.01 25.82 17.75
N GLY A 105 -11.35 26.08 18.88
CA GLY A 105 -10.15 26.91 18.93
C GLY A 105 -9.04 26.39 18.02
N ASN A 106 -8.80 25.08 18.03
CA ASN A 106 -7.84 24.44 17.14
C ASN A 106 -8.25 24.60 15.65
N ARG A 107 -9.52 24.37 15.30
CA ARG A 107 -10.00 24.52 13.90
C ARG A 107 -9.82 25.96 13.40
N LEU A 108 -10.15 26.95 14.23
CA LEU A 108 -10.00 28.37 13.90
C LEU A 108 -8.53 28.77 13.78
N LEU A 109 -7.69 28.33 14.71
CA LEU A 109 -6.24 28.61 14.70
C LEU A 109 -5.60 28.15 13.39
N TRP A 110 -5.79 26.88 13.03
CA TRP A 110 -5.12 26.30 11.86
C TRP A 110 -5.72 26.74 10.53
N THR A 111 -7.02 27.05 10.49
CA THR A 111 -7.61 27.73 9.33
C THR A 111 -7.05 29.15 9.20
N GLY A 112 -6.88 29.87 10.30
CA GLY A 112 -6.26 31.20 10.33
C GLY A 112 -4.80 31.17 9.86
N VAL A 113 -4.02 30.17 10.29
CA VAL A 113 -2.66 29.94 9.79
C VAL A 113 -2.67 29.68 8.28
N GLY A 114 -3.58 28.84 7.78
CA GLY A 114 -3.73 28.60 6.34
C GLY A 114 -4.02 29.88 5.55
N LEU A 115 -4.91 30.74 6.06
CA LEU A 115 -5.21 32.04 5.45
C LEU A 115 -4.00 32.97 5.47
N ALA A 116 -3.28 33.03 6.59
CA ALA A 116 -2.06 33.84 6.71
C ALA A 116 -0.96 33.39 5.73
N VAL A 117 -0.80 32.07 5.55
CA VAL A 117 0.13 31.49 4.58
C VAL A 117 -0.27 31.84 3.15
N LEU A 118 -1.56 31.77 2.79
CA LEU A 118 -2.03 32.19 1.47
C LEU A 118 -1.81 33.68 1.23
N ALA A 119 -2.11 34.51 2.23
CA ALA A 119 -1.84 35.95 2.16
C ALA A 119 -0.34 36.20 1.95
N ALA A 120 0.54 35.57 2.74
CA ALA A 120 1.99 35.69 2.56
C ALA A 120 2.43 35.21 1.16
N THR A 121 1.83 34.14 0.64
CA THR A 121 2.12 33.63 -0.72
C THR A 121 1.79 34.65 -1.79
N TYR A 122 0.67 35.34 -1.67
CA TYR A 122 0.28 36.39 -2.60
C TYR A 122 1.32 37.53 -2.62
N TRP A 123 1.86 37.89 -1.45
CA TRP A 123 2.87 38.95 -1.33
C TRP A 123 4.25 38.52 -1.83
N LEU A 124 4.59 37.24 -1.65
CA LEU A 124 5.85 36.64 -2.12
C LEU A 124 5.79 36.27 -3.61
N TYR A 125 4.60 36.26 -4.22
CA TYR A 125 4.44 35.90 -5.61
C TYR A 125 5.07 36.95 -6.52
N GLN A 126 6.12 36.56 -7.22
CA GLN A 126 6.72 37.37 -8.27
C GLN A 126 6.17 36.93 -9.63
N PRO A 127 5.50 37.81 -10.39
CA PRO A 127 5.00 37.55 -11.74
C PRO A 127 6.16 37.62 -12.75
N THR A 128 7.15 36.76 -12.58
CA THR A 128 8.18 36.51 -13.60
C THR A 128 7.90 35.14 -14.17
N ALA A 129 7.56 35.09 -15.47
CA ALA A 129 7.53 33.83 -16.19
C ALA A 129 8.89 33.16 -16.02
N ARG A 130 8.89 31.87 -15.69
CA ARG A 130 10.10 31.05 -15.78
C ARG A 130 10.41 30.91 -17.27
N GLY A 131 11.01 31.95 -17.86
CA GLY A 131 11.50 31.92 -19.22
C GLY A 131 12.41 30.70 -19.34
N ALA A 132 12.24 29.92 -20.41
CA ALA A 132 13.21 28.90 -20.77
C ALA A 132 14.59 29.53 -20.67
N LYS A 133 15.51 28.91 -19.91
CA LYS A 133 16.89 29.42 -19.74
C LYS A 133 17.38 29.88 -21.11
N ALA A 134 17.83 31.14 -21.25
CA ALA A 134 18.16 31.73 -22.55
C ALA A 134 19.06 30.79 -23.39
N GLY A 135 20.04 30.13 -22.76
CA GLY A 135 20.92 29.15 -23.40
C GLY A 135 20.26 27.85 -23.88
N ALA A 136 19.09 27.46 -23.37
CA ALA A 136 18.33 26.30 -23.87
C ALA A 136 17.50 26.65 -25.12
N VAL A 137 16.95 27.88 -25.17
CA VAL A 137 16.26 28.41 -26.34
C VAL A 137 17.26 28.65 -27.47
N ASP A 138 18.42 29.21 -27.17
CA ASP A 138 19.49 29.40 -28.14
C ASP A 138 20.05 28.06 -28.64
N LYS A 139 20.19 27.04 -27.77
CA LYS A 139 20.56 25.68 -28.21
C LYS A 139 19.53 25.04 -29.14
N LEU A 140 18.24 25.23 -28.88
CA LEU A 140 17.18 24.71 -29.75
C LEU A 140 17.15 25.44 -31.09
N LYS A 141 17.35 26.76 -31.09
CA LYS A 141 17.49 27.57 -32.30
C LYS A 141 18.70 27.15 -33.13
N THR A 142 19.86 26.93 -32.50
CA THR A 142 21.08 26.49 -33.21
C THR A 142 20.95 25.07 -33.74
N LEU A 143 20.28 24.16 -33.02
CA LEU A 143 19.96 22.81 -33.50
C LEU A 143 18.96 22.82 -34.67
N SER A 144 17.98 23.72 -34.65
CA SER A 144 17.02 23.86 -35.76
C SER A 144 17.59 24.59 -36.99
N ALA A 145 18.61 25.42 -36.79
CA ALA A 145 19.28 26.17 -37.86
C ALA A 145 20.47 25.42 -38.48
N ALA A 146 20.89 24.30 -37.88
CA ALA A 146 21.91 23.43 -38.47
C ALA A 146 21.34 22.77 -39.74
N PRO A 147 22.04 22.81 -40.89
CA PRO A 147 21.61 22.09 -42.08
C PRO A 147 21.48 20.61 -41.77
N ALA A 148 20.37 20.00 -42.20
CA ALA A 148 20.11 18.58 -42.02
C ALA A 148 21.25 17.78 -42.67
N GLN A 149 22.20 17.32 -41.85
CA GLN A 149 23.24 16.42 -42.30
C GLN A 149 22.55 15.11 -42.71
N THR A 150 22.45 14.87 -44.02
CA THR A 150 22.11 13.57 -44.57
C THR A 150 23.27 12.63 -44.28
N ALA A 151 23.31 12.10 -43.06
CA ALA A 151 24.20 11.02 -42.71
C ALA A 151 23.93 9.85 -43.67
N PRO A 152 24.97 9.21 -44.23
CA PRO A 152 24.77 8.02 -45.05
C PRO A 152 23.96 7.01 -44.24
N THR A 153 22.82 6.59 -44.78
CA THR A 153 21.95 5.58 -44.19
C THR A 153 22.70 4.26 -44.19
N ALA A 154 23.46 4.00 -43.13
CA ALA A 154 23.94 2.66 -42.83
C ALA A 154 22.73 1.71 -42.86
N PRO A 155 22.90 0.48 -43.38
CA PRO A 155 21.80 -0.47 -43.40
C PRO A 155 21.26 -0.63 -41.98
N LEU A 156 19.95 -0.41 -41.82
CA LEU A 156 19.28 -0.61 -40.55
C LEU A 156 19.56 -2.04 -40.08
N ALA A 157 19.87 -2.20 -38.80
CA ALA A 157 20.12 -3.51 -38.22
C ALA A 157 18.95 -4.46 -38.54
N LYS A 158 19.26 -5.67 -39.01
CA LYS A 158 18.23 -6.66 -39.34
C LYS A 158 17.43 -6.99 -38.06
N PRO A 159 16.08 -7.03 -38.12
CA PRO A 159 15.28 -7.38 -36.96
C PRO A 159 15.60 -8.81 -36.51
N SER A 160 15.92 -8.95 -35.22
CA SER A 160 16.18 -10.25 -34.58
C SER A 160 14.90 -10.75 -33.93
N TYR A 161 14.53 -12.00 -34.23
CA TYR A 161 13.35 -12.67 -33.70
C TYR A 161 13.74 -13.86 -32.81
N GLY A 162 12.82 -14.31 -31.97
CA GLY A 162 12.99 -15.47 -31.10
C GLY A 162 13.12 -15.12 -29.62
N LEU A 163 13.28 -16.15 -28.78
CA LEU A 163 13.26 -16.04 -27.32
C LEU A 163 14.34 -15.12 -26.77
N LYS A 164 15.56 -15.20 -27.31
CA LYS A 164 16.68 -14.34 -26.89
C LYS A 164 16.39 -12.86 -27.15
N ALA A 165 15.85 -12.53 -28.32
CA ALA A 165 15.43 -11.17 -28.65
C ALA A 165 14.29 -10.70 -27.75
N GLY A 166 13.31 -11.58 -27.47
CA GLY A 166 12.23 -11.32 -26.53
C GLY A 166 12.72 -11.02 -25.11
N TRP A 167 13.65 -11.83 -24.58
CA TRP A 167 14.23 -11.60 -23.25
C TRP A 167 15.00 -10.28 -23.17
N THR A 168 15.82 -9.97 -24.18
CA THR A 168 16.53 -8.69 -24.25
C THR A 168 15.56 -7.51 -24.29
N GLN A 169 14.48 -7.59 -25.07
CA GLN A 169 13.45 -6.56 -25.13
C GLN A 169 12.71 -6.41 -23.79
N LEU A 170 12.32 -7.53 -23.17
CA LEU A 170 11.66 -7.54 -21.87
C LEU A 170 12.54 -6.87 -20.82
N TRP A 171 13.81 -7.26 -20.71
CA TRP A 171 14.75 -6.69 -19.74
C TRP A 171 15.00 -5.20 -19.99
N ALA A 172 15.30 -4.83 -21.25
CA ALA A 172 15.58 -3.43 -21.61
C ALA A 172 14.37 -2.52 -21.32
N ARG A 173 13.16 -2.95 -21.68
CA ARG A 173 11.92 -2.21 -21.39
C ARG A 173 11.62 -2.16 -19.90
N THR A 174 11.76 -3.28 -19.18
CA THR A 174 11.53 -3.32 -17.73
C THR A 174 12.47 -2.37 -17.02
N ARG A 175 13.77 -2.39 -17.35
CA ARG A 175 14.76 -1.45 -16.79
C ARG A 175 14.43 0.00 -17.11
N PHE A 176 13.95 0.29 -18.33
CA PHE A 176 13.51 1.62 -18.72
C PHE A 176 12.32 2.10 -17.89
N GLU A 177 11.30 1.26 -17.72
CA GLU A 177 10.14 1.56 -16.89
C GLU A 177 10.52 1.76 -15.42
N MET A 178 11.37 0.90 -14.85
CA MET A 178 11.89 1.05 -13.48
C MET A 178 12.68 2.36 -13.30
N ALA A 179 13.57 2.68 -14.26
CA ALA A 179 14.38 3.89 -14.19
C ALA A 179 13.52 5.16 -14.17
N LEU A 180 12.36 5.15 -14.82
CA LEU A 180 11.43 6.27 -14.79
C LEU A 180 10.73 6.41 -13.43
N VAL A 181 10.36 5.29 -12.81
CA VAL A 181 9.80 5.30 -11.46
C VAL A 181 10.83 5.80 -10.45
N PHE A 182 12.06 5.27 -10.48
CA PHE A 182 13.12 5.69 -9.55
C PHE A 182 13.56 7.15 -9.71
N LYS A 183 13.50 7.68 -10.93
CA LYS A 183 13.78 9.11 -11.20
C LYS A 183 12.60 10.01 -10.90
N SER A 184 11.43 9.45 -10.59
CA SER A 184 10.24 10.23 -10.29
C SER A 184 10.37 10.89 -8.91
N PRO A 185 10.09 12.19 -8.79
CA PRO A 185 10.07 12.89 -7.51
C PRO A 185 9.18 12.22 -6.45
N ALA A 186 8.00 11.74 -6.87
CA ALA A 186 7.03 11.12 -5.99
C ALA A 186 7.55 9.83 -5.35
N TYR A 187 8.44 9.10 -6.03
CA TYR A 187 9.05 7.88 -5.50
C TYR A 187 9.94 8.21 -4.30
N VAL A 188 10.75 9.26 -4.41
CA VAL A 188 11.62 9.72 -3.31
C VAL A 188 10.77 10.14 -2.12
N VAL A 189 9.68 10.88 -2.34
CA VAL A 189 8.75 11.28 -1.28
C VAL A 189 8.16 10.08 -0.56
N LEU A 190 7.60 9.14 -1.32
CA LEU A 190 6.96 7.94 -0.77
C LEU A 190 7.98 7.06 -0.03
N MET A 191 9.21 6.97 -0.54
CA MET A 191 10.29 6.24 0.13
C MET A 191 10.67 6.90 1.46
N LEU A 192 10.91 8.21 1.46
CA LEU A 192 11.25 8.93 2.68
C LEU A 192 10.13 8.87 3.71
N MET A 193 8.87 8.91 3.26
CA MET A 193 7.71 8.73 4.12
C MET A 193 7.71 7.34 4.76
N GLY A 194 7.91 6.27 3.98
CA GLY A 194 8.00 4.90 4.51
C GLY A 194 9.14 4.71 5.50
N LEU A 195 10.32 5.29 5.21
CA LEU A 195 11.46 5.30 6.11
C LEU A 195 11.16 6.05 7.41
N ALA A 196 10.54 7.22 7.33
CA ALA A 196 10.14 7.98 8.51
C ALA A 196 9.15 7.21 9.38
N PHE A 197 8.10 6.63 8.77
CA PHE A 197 7.16 5.76 9.48
C PHE A 197 7.87 4.60 10.19
N ALA A 198 8.75 3.90 9.48
CA ALA A 198 9.48 2.76 10.02
C ALA A 198 10.38 3.15 11.19
N ILE A 199 11.17 4.22 11.03
CA ILE A 199 12.06 4.71 12.08
C ILE A 199 11.25 5.16 13.29
N THR A 200 10.20 5.98 13.11
CA THR A 200 9.36 6.44 14.23
C THR A 200 8.72 5.27 14.97
N ILE A 201 8.14 4.29 14.24
CA ILE A 201 7.54 3.11 14.86
C ILE A 201 8.59 2.31 15.63
N LEU A 202 9.77 2.04 15.04
CA LEU A 202 10.84 1.28 15.68
C LEU A 202 11.47 2.01 16.87
N MET A 203 11.46 3.35 16.87
CA MET A 203 11.90 4.15 18.02
C MET A 203 10.96 4.00 19.20
N VAL A 204 9.64 3.99 18.95
CA VAL A 204 8.59 3.90 19.99
C VAL A 204 8.31 2.45 20.41
N SER A 205 8.54 1.46 19.52
CA SER A 205 8.33 0.03 19.79
C SER A 205 9.35 -0.58 20.76
N GLY A 206 10.25 0.23 21.33
CA GLY A 206 11.30 -0.19 22.23
C GLY A 206 10.83 -0.52 23.65
N GLU A 207 9.57 -0.23 24.01
CA GLU A 207 9.01 -0.54 25.32
C GLU A 207 7.56 -1.04 25.19
N ILE A 208 7.24 -2.14 25.88
CA ILE A 208 5.88 -2.61 26.08
C ILE A 208 5.61 -2.56 27.58
N TYR A 209 4.62 -1.77 28.01
CA TYR A 209 4.29 -1.57 29.43
C TYR A 209 5.49 -1.19 30.31
N GLY A 210 6.39 -0.34 29.81
CA GLY A 210 7.60 0.11 30.53
C GLY A 210 8.71 -0.94 30.59
N THR A 211 8.55 -2.09 29.94
CA THR A 211 9.60 -3.11 29.81
C THR A 211 10.31 -2.95 28.47
N PRO A 212 11.64 -2.82 28.43
CA PRO A 212 12.37 -2.68 27.18
C PRO A 212 12.24 -3.96 26.33
N VAL A 213 11.87 -3.78 25.07
CA VAL A 213 11.75 -4.86 24.08
C VAL A 213 12.97 -4.85 23.19
N TYR A 214 13.67 -5.98 23.13
CA TYR A 214 14.74 -6.16 22.17
C TYR A 214 14.17 -6.11 20.74
N LEU A 215 14.79 -5.30 19.87
CA LEU A 215 14.46 -5.21 18.45
C LEU A 215 15.00 -6.42 17.67
N VAL A 216 14.54 -7.60 18.06
CA VAL A 216 14.77 -8.84 17.32
C VAL A 216 14.13 -8.75 15.93
N THR A 217 14.66 -9.52 14.98
CA THR A 217 14.29 -9.47 13.56
C THR A 217 12.78 -9.52 13.33
N ARG A 218 12.06 -10.33 14.12
CA ARG A 218 10.60 -10.42 14.09
C ARG A 218 9.89 -9.10 14.39
N VAL A 219 10.27 -8.42 15.48
CA VAL A 219 9.66 -7.14 15.88
C VAL A 219 9.89 -6.09 14.80
N VAL A 220 11.11 -6.08 14.24
CA VAL A 220 11.47 -5.17 13.15
C VAL A 220 10.64 -5.45 11.90
N ILE A 221 10.51 -6.71 11.49
CA ILE A 221 9.69 -7.10 10.33
C ILE A 221 8.23 -6.69 10.51
N THR A 222 7.62 -6.92 11.68
CA THR A 222 6.22 -6.54 11.94
C THR A 222 6.03 -5.03 11.83
N ALA A 223 6.96 -4.23 12.37
CA ALA A 223 6.94 -2.79 12.21
C ALA A 223 7.06 -2.38 10.72
N LEU A 224 8.02 -2.96 9.99
CA LEU A 224 8.22 -2.68 8.56
C LEU A 224 7.01 -3.03 7.70
N GLN A 225 6.33 -4.16 7.97
CA GLN A 225 5.10 -4.56 7.29
C GLN A 225 4.01 -3.48 7.43
N GLY A 226 3.85 -2.89 8.62
CA GLY A 226 2.94 -1.78 8.85
C GLY A 226 3.37 -0.49 8.13
N SER A 227 4.65 -0.11 8.27
CA SER A 227 5.18 1.16 7.75
C SER A 227 5.22 1.22 6.22
N PHE A 228 5.74 0.17 5.58
CA PHE A 228 5.88 0.12 4.12
C PHE A 228 4.64 -0.43 3.42
N GLY A 229 3.66 -0.97 4.15
CA GLY A 229 2.46 -1.54 3.57
C GLY A 229 1.62 -0.51 2.81
N LEU A 230 1.31 0.62 3.46
CA LEU A 230 0.58 1.72 2.84
C LEU A 230 1.38 2.36 1.70
N VAL A 231 2.69 2.54 1.89
CA VAL A 231 3.59 3.11 0.87
C VAL A 231 3.61 2.25 -0.40
N SER A 232 3.78 0.93 -0.24
CA SER A 232 3.80 -0.02 -1.35
C SER A 232 2.46 -0.07 -2.09
N MET A 233 1.34 -0.01 -1.34
CA MET A 233 0.00 0.09 -1.90
C MET A 233 -0.17 1.37 -2.75
N ILE A 234 0.22 2.53 -2.23
CA ILE A 234 0.13 3.80 -2.97
C ILE A 234 1.01 3.75 -4.21
N VAL A 235 2.24 3.23 -4.12
CA VAL A 235 3.15 3.09 -5.27
C VAL A 235 2.52 2.21 -6.35
N ALA A 236 1.95 1.07 -5.98
CA ALA A 236 1.27 0.17 -6.92
C ALA A 236 0.14 0.88 -7.68
N ILE A 237 -0.72 1.61 -6.97
CA ILE A 237 -1.87 2.30 -7.56
C ILE A 237 -1.44 3.52 -8.38
N TYR A 238 -0.61 4.39 -7.82
CA TYR A 238 -0.19 5.63 -8.45
C TYR A 238 0.64 5.35 -9.72
N TYR A 239 1.70 4.55 -9.61
CA TYR A 239 2.60 4.30 -10.74
C TYR A 239 1.99 3.40 -11.81
N SER A 240 1.01 2.55 -11.50
CA SER A 240 0.27 1.85 -12.57
C SER A 240 -0.37 2.83 -13.56
N GLY A 241 -0.95 3.92 -13.05
CA GLY A 241 -1.55 4.98 -13.87
C GLY A 241 -0.51 5.74 -14.68
N GLU A 242 0.56 6.20 -14.03
CA GLU A 242 1.64 6.92 -14.70
C GLU A 242 2.32 6.06 -15.78
N LEU A 243 2.62 4.79 -15.52
CA LEU A 243 3.25 3.88 -16.49
C LEU A 243 2.35 3.60 -17.71
N ILE A 244 1.04 3.41 -17.50
CA ILE A 244 0.11 3.08 -18.59
C ILE A 244 -0.20 4.32 -19.44
N TRP A 245 -0.40 5.47 -18.81
CA TRP A 245 -0.85 6.68 -19.49
C TRP A 245 0.28 7.56 -20.01
N ARG A 246 1.52 7.41 -19.52
CA ARG A 246 2.68 8.21 -19.95
C ARG A 246 2.77 8.38 -21.47
N ASP A 247 2.69 7.29 -22.21
CA ASP A 247 2.90 7.30 -23.66
C ASP A 247 1.82 8.14 -24.38
N ARG A 248 0.61 8.20 -23.82
CA ARG A 248 -0.50 9.03 -24.30
C ARG A 248 -0.39 10.47 -23.82
N ASP A 249 -0.06 10.68 -22.55
CA ASP A 249 0.14 12.01 -21.95
C ASP A 249 1.26 12.78 -22.70
N ARG A 250 2.26 12.05 -23.21
CA ARG A 250 3.35 12.60 -24.04
C ARG A 250 3.07 12.60 -25.55
N LYS A 251 1.88 12.14 -25.98
CA LYS A 251 1.47 12.05 -27.40
C LYS A 251 2.40 11.23 -28.30
N VAL A 252 3.11 10.25 -27.74
CA VAL A 252 4.03 9.36 -28.48
C VAL A 252 3.48 7.96 -28.72
N HIS A 253 2.30 7.65 -28.15
CA HIS A 253 1.68 6.34 -28.27
C HIS A 253 1.45 5.87 -29.71
N GLU A 254 1.13 6.77 -30.66
CA GLU A 254 0.97 6.39 -32.08
C GLU A 254 2.29 5.91 -32.72
N LEU A 255 3.40 6.59 -32.40
CA LEU A 255 4.74 6.17 -32.84
C LEU A 255 5.12 4.81 -32.28
N ILE A 256 4.77 4.57 -31.01
CA ILE A 256 5.05 3.31 -30.31
C ILE A 256 4.17 2.18 -30.88
N ASP A 257 2.88 2.44 -31.13
CA ASP A 257 1.92 1.46 -31.63
C ASP A 257 2.20 1.04 -33.09
N ALA A 258 2.81 1.94 -33.87
CA ALA A 258 3.27 1.69 -35.23
C ALA A 258 4.51 0.78 -35.31
N THR A 259 5.19 0.52 -34.19
CA THR A 259 6.34 -0.39 -34.18
C THR A 259 5.91 -1.84 -34.39
N ALA A 260 6.78 -2.63 -35.03
CA ALA A 260 6.56 -4.06 -35.27
C ALA A 260 6.69 -4.92 -34.00
N THR A 261 6.63 -4.33 -32.80
CA THR A 261 6.79 -5.09 -31.55
C THR A 261 5.52 -5.87 -31.20
N PRO A 262 5.66 -7.09 -30.65
CA PRO A 262 4.52 -7.86 -30.15
C PRO A 262 3.75 -7.16 -29.03
N ASP A 263 2.45 -7.41 -28.93
CA ASP A 263 1.57 -6.76 -27.94
C ASP A 263 2.00 -6.99 -26.46
N TRP A 264 2.61 -8.14 -26.16
CA TRP A 264 3.06 -8.46 -24.80
C TRP A 264 4.13 -7.48 -24.28
N THR A 265 4.89 -6.86 -25.20
CA THR A 265 5.96 -5.90 -24.88
C THR A 265 5.44 -4.59 -24.29
N PHE A 266 4.13 -4.31 -24.38
CA PHE A 266 3.52 -3.11 -23.82
C PHE A 266 3.00 -3.32 -22.39
N LEU A 267 2.64 -4.56 -22.02
CA LEU A 267 2.02 -4.88 -20.74
C LEU A 267 3.01 -5.53 -19.76
N LEU A 268 3.73 -6.58 -20.20
CA LEU A 268 4.59 -7.37 -19.30
C LEU A 268 5.75 -6.55 -18.72
N PRO A 269 6.49 -5.73 -19.49
CA PRO A 269 7.57 -4.93 -18.91
C PRO A 269 7.07 -3.90 -17.89
N LYS A 270 5.91 -3.27 -18.12
CA LYS A 270 5.32 -2.31 -17.18
C LYS A 270 4.90 -3.00 -15.87
N THR A 271 4.32 -4.19 -15.98
CA THR A 271 3.94 -5.01 -14.83
C THR A 271 5.16 -5.47 -14.04
N LEU A 272 6.14 -6.07 -14.72
CA LEU A 272 7.37 -6.56 -14.09
C LEU A 272 8.16 -5.41 -13.46
N ALA A 273 8.24 -4.26 -14.13
CA ALA A 273 8.90 -3.08 -13.59
C ALA A 273 8.25 -2.60 -12.30
N LEU A 274 6.91 -2.53 -12.26
CA LEU A 274 6.20 -2.13 -11.06
C LEU A 274 6.39 -3.12 -9.91
N VAL A 275 6.35 -4.44 -10.18
CA VAL A 275 6.64 -5.48 -9.18
C VAL A 275 8.07 -5.37 -8.65
N LEU A 276 9.06 -5.16 -9.52
CA LEU A 276 10.46 -5.00 -9.11
C LEU A 276 10.72 -3.69 -8.36
N VAL A 277 10.01 -2.62 -8.70
CA VAL A 277 10.02 -1.38 -7.90
C VAL A 277 9.48 -1.64 -6.51
N LEU A 278 8.37 -2.36 -6.37
CA LEU A 278 7.81 -2.72 -5.06
C LEU A 278 8.78 -3.60 -4.26
N ALA A 279 9.41 -4.59 -4.91
CA ALA A 279 10.46 -5.38 -4.28
C ALA A 279 11.62 -4.51 -3.77
N SER A 280 12.04 -3.52 -4.56
CA SER A 280 13.12 -2.60 -4.16
C SER A 280 12.74 -1.74 -2.96
N ILE A 281 11.47 -1.33 -2.85
CA ILE A 281 10.96 -0.58 -1.68
C ILE A 281 11.05 -1.44 -0.42
N LEU A 282 10.65 -2.72 -0.49
CA LEU A 282 10.75 -3.63 0.64
C LEU A 282 12.21 -3.90 1.02
N ILE A 283 13.12 -4.03 0.04
CA ILE A 283 14.56 -4.16 0.32
C ILE A 283 15.10 -2.92 1.02
N VAL A 284 14.71 -1.71 0.61
CA VAL A 284 15.09 -0.48 1.31
C VAL A 284 14.55 -0.46 2.74
N GLY A 285 13.31 -0.94 2.95
CA GLY A 285 12.75 -1.11 4.30
C GLY A 285 13.54 -2.10 5.15
N MET A 286 13.98 -3.23 4.59
CA MET A 286 14.86 -4.18 5.26
C MET A 286 16.19 -3.52 5.68
N ILE A 287 16.82 -2.75 4.78
CA ILE A 287 18.06 -2.03 5.09
C ILE A 287 17.84 -1.03 6.23
N ALA A 288 16.72 -0.31 6.23
CA ALA A 288 16.37 0.62 7.30
C ALA A 288 16.13 -0.10 8.63
N GLY A 289 15.47 -1.26 8.62
CA GLY A 289 15.29 -2.11 9.79
C GLY A 289 16.62 -2.58 10.38
N ILE A 290 17.54 -3.06 9.53
CA ILE A 290 18.90 -3.44 9.94
C ILE A 290 19.65 -2.23 10.53
N GLY A 291 19.52 -1.04 9.91
CA GLY A 291 20.10 0.19 10.45
C GLY A 291 19.58 0.53 11.86
N MET A 292 18.29 0.30 12.12
CA MET A 292 17.68 0.47 13.44
C MET A 292 18.10 -0.61 14.45
N GLN A 293 18.37 -1.83 14.01
CA GLN A 293 18.94 -2.87 14.88
C GLN A 293 20.36 -2.48 15.31
N ILE A 294 21.19 -2.00 14.37
CA ILE A 294 22.55 -1.51 14.64
C ILE A 294 22.53 -0.37 15.66
N SER A 295 21.65 0.63 15.47
CA SER A 295 21.58 1.79 16.38
C SER A 295 21.17 1.43 17.81
N ARG A 296 20.60 0.23 18.00
CA ARG A 296 20.13 -0.31 19.28
C ARG A 296 21.04 -1.44 19.80
N GLY A 297 22.21 -1.63 19.20
CA GLY A 297 23.22 -2.59 19.65
C GLY A 297 22.92 -4.06 19.29
N MET A 298 21.95 -4.30 18.41
CA MET A 298 21.59 -5.65 17.93
C MET A 298 22.30 -5.94 16.60
N PHE A 299 23.23 -6.89 16.62
CA PHE A 299 24.03 -7.29 15.44
C PHE A 299 23.70 -8.66 14.86
N ASP A 300 22.75 -9.38 15.45
CA ASP A 300 22.31 -10.69 14.95
C ASP A 300 21.30 -10.50 13.79
N PHE A 301 21.85 -10.28 12.59
CA PHE A 301 21.05 -10.05 11.39
C PHE A 301 20.64 -11.35 10.73
N GLU A 302 19.41 -11.77 10.98
CA GLU A 302 18.82 -12.94 10.34
C GLU A 302 18.30 -12.58 8.93
N ILE A 303 19.20 -12.28 8.00
CA ILE A 303 18.89 -11.82 6.63
C ILE A 303 17.91 -12.79 5.92
N GLY A 304 18.06 -14.10 6.15
CA GLY A 304 17.14 -15.10 5.62
C GLY A 304 15.69 -14.88 6.06
N LYS A 305 15.47 -14.45 7.31
CA LYS A 305 14.13 -14.11 7.82
C LYS A 305 13.60 -12.84 7.17
N TYR A 306 14.41 -11.80 6.96
CA TYR A 306 13.97 -10.61 6.23
C TYR A 306 13.52 -10.93 4.81
N LEU A 307 14.30 -11.72 4.07
CA LEU A 307 13.95 -12.09 2.70
C LEU A 307 12.67 -12.94 2.66
N MET A 308 12.59 -13.95 3.54
CA MET A 308 11.51 -14.92 3.50
C MET A 308 10.22 -14.47 4.17
N TRP A 309 10.28 -13.66 5.23
CA TRP A 309 9.13 -13.25 6.03
C TRP A 309 8.60 -11.87 5.64
N TYR A 310 9.42 -11.03 4.98
CA TYR A 310 9.06 -9.67 4.63
C TYR A 310 9.13 -9.40 3.13
N VAL A 311 10.33 -9.50 2.52
CA VAL A 311 10.53 -9.07 1.13
C VAL A 311 9.76 -9.93 0.14
N LEU A 312 9.89 -11.27 0.21
CA LEU A 312 9.26 -12.18 -0.75
C LEU A 312 7.72 -12.18 -0.61
N PRO A 313 7.11 -12.39 0.58
CA PRO A 313 5.66 -12.36 0.71
C PRO A 313 5.08 -10.98 0.39
N GLY A 314 5.75 -9.90 0.82
CA GLY A 314 5.33 -8.54 0.51
C GLY A 314 5.38 -8.25 -0.99
N THR A 315 6.43 -8.70 -1.69
CA THR A 315 6.55 -8.51 -3.15
C THR A 315 5.41 -9.23 -3.89
N LEU A 316 5.05 -10.45 -3.46
CA LEU A 316 3.93 -11.19 -4.05
C LEU A 316 2.60 -10.49 -3.78
N GLY A 317 2.32 -10.13 -2.53
CA GLY A 317 1.07 -9.46 -2.15
C GLY A 317 0.88 -8.11 -2.84
N PHE A 318 1.88 -7.21 -2.75
CA PHE A 318 1.82 -5.91 -3.46
C PHE A 318 1.93 -6.08 -4.97
N GLY A 319 2.58 -7.12 -5.47
CA GLY A 319 2.61 -7.47 -6.88
C GLY A 319 1.24 -7.84 -7.44
N MET A 320 0.42 -8.57 -6.68
CA MET A 320 -0.99 -8.84 -7.05
C MET A 320 -1.79 -7.54 -7.16
N ILE A 321 -1.61 -6.62 -6.22
CA ILE A 321 -2.25 -5.30 -6.26
C ILE A 321 -1.77 -4.50 -7.49
N ALA A 322 -0.47 -4.54 -7.81
CA ALA A 322 0.09 -3.89 -8.98
C ALA A 322 -0.52 -4.44 -10.29
N VAL A 323 -0.70 -5.76 -10.38
CA VAL A 323 -1.40 -6.40 -11.50
C VAL A 323 -2.83 -5.90 -11.62
N LEU A 324 -3.59 -5.90 -10.51
CA LEU A 324 -4.96 -5.40 -10.49
C LEU A 324 -5.02 -3.93 -10.94
N ALA A 325 -4.13 -3.08 -10.39
CA ALA A 325 -4.06 -1.66 -10.72
C ALA A 325 -3.74 -1.43 -12.20
N ILE A 326 -2.81 -2.21 -12.77
CA ILE A 326 -2.48 -2.17 -14.21
C ILE A 326 -3.68 -2.56 -15.06
N VAL A 327 -4.40 -3.62 -14.68
CA VAL A 327 -5.59 -4.07 -15.40
C VAL A 327 -6.65 -2.98 -15.37
N VAL A 328 -7.00 -2.47 -14.18
CA VAL A 328 -7.96 -1.38 -14.01
C VAL A 328 -7.57 -0.16 -14.85
N GLN A 329 -6.30 0.26 -14.82
CA GLN A 329 -5.82 1.40 -15.59
C GLN A 329 -5.85 1.17 -17.11
N SER A 330 -5.59 -0.06 -17.56
CA SER A 330 -5.65 -0.41 -19.00
C SER A 330 -7.08 -0.35 -19.56
N LEU A 331 -8.07 -0.67 -18.72
CA LEU A 331 -9.48 -0.66 -19.08
C LEU A 331 -10.09 0.73 -18.97
N SER A 332 -9.63 1.52 -17.98
CA SER A 332 -10.16 2.84 -17.65
C SER A 332 -10.06 3.85 -18.80
N PRO A 333 -11.03 4.77 -18.95
CA PRO A 333 -11.04 5.78 -20.02
C PRO A 333 -9.96 6.85 -19.86
N ASN A 334 -9.51 7.13 -18.63
CA ASN A 334 -8.42 8.04 -18.30
C ASN A 334 -7.76 7.59 -16.98
N LYS A 335 -6.59 8.16 -16.65
CA LYS A 335 -5.81 7.77 -15.47
C LYS A 335 -6.50 8.05 -14.14
N PHE A 336 -7.29 9.13 -14.07
CA PHE A 336 -8.01 9.54 -12.88
C PHE A 336 -9.15 8.57 -12.54
N VAL A 337 -9.88 8.08 -13.55
CA VAL A 337 -10.90 7.05 -13.37
C VAL A 337 -10.25 5.75 -12.88
N GLY A 338 -9.09 5.38 -13.42
CA GLY A 338 -8.36 4.20 -12.93
C GLY A 338 -7.94 4.33 -11.47
N TRP A 339 -7.45 5.50 -11.06
CA TRP A 339 -7.16 5.76 -9.64
C TRP A 339 -8.43 5.77 -8.78
N ALA A 340 -9.51 6.38 -9.25
CA ALA A 340 -10.79 6.39 -8.53
C ALA A 340 -11.34 4.98 -8.31
N ILE A 341 -11.28 4.11 -9.32
CA ILE A 341 -11.69 2.71 -9.19
C ILE A 341 -10.82 1.98 -8.17
N MET A 342 -9.50 2.20 -8.16
CA MET A 342 -8.61 1.60 -7.17
C MET A 342 -8.89 2.11 -5.75
N VAL A 343 -9.25 3.38 -5.58
CA VAL A 343 -9.68 3.94 -4.29
C VAL A 343 -11.00 3.30 -3.83
N VAL A 344 -11.98 3.17 -4.72
CA VAL A 344 -13.24 2.46 -4.42
C VAL A 344 -12.96 1.00 -4.03
N TYR A 345 -12.03 0.34 -4.72
CA TYR A 345 -11.59 -1.01 -4.36
C TYR A 345 -11.02 -1.05 -2.93
N LEU A 346 -10.11 -0.14 -2.57
CA LEU A 346 -9.54 -0.07 -1.21
C LEU A 346 -10.60 0.19 -0.13
N ILE A 347 -11.55 1.09 -0.40
CA ILE A 347 -12.66 1.36 0.54
C ILE A 347 -13.55 0.11 0.65
N SER A 348 -13.81 -0.57 -0.46
CA SER A 348 -14.64 -1.77 -0.50
C SER A 348 -14.01 -2.92 0.29
N THR A 349 -12.68 -3.09 0.26
CA THR A 349 -12.02 -4.16 1.04
C THR A 349 -12.14 -3.95 2.54
N ILE A 350 -12.26 -2.70 3.00
CA ILE A 350 -12.51 -2.36 4.41
C ILE A 350 -13.98 -2.63 4.75
N ILE A 351 -14.91 -2.11 3.95
CA ILE A 351 -16.36 -2.21 4.20
C ILE A 351 -16.84 -3.67 4.13
N LEU A 352 -16.44 -4.40 3.09
CA LEU A 352 -16.88 -5.78 2.88
C LEU A 352 -16.52 -6.67 4.07
N GLY A 353 -15.34 -6.47 4.66
CA GLY A 353 -14.97 -7.22 5.87
C GLY A 353 -15.94 -6.95 7.03
N THR A 354 -16.24 -5.69 7.32
CA THR A 354 -17.24 -5.36 8.37
C THR A 354 -18.66 -5.86 8.09
N MET A 355 -18.98 -6.14 6.82
CA MET A 355 -20.28 -6.69 6.43
C MET A 355 -20.36 -8.22 6.60
N GLY A 356 -19.27 -8.87 7.01
CA GLY A 356 -19.14 -10.33 7.10
C GLY A 356 -18.71 -10.98 5.78
N PHE A 357 -18.28 -10.18 4.81
CA PHE A 357 -17.68 -10.68 3.58
C PHE A 357 -16.15 -10.82 3.74
N ASP A 358 -15.73 -11.75 4.61
CA ASP A 358 -14.32 -11.98 4.98
C ASP A 358 -13.63 -13.15 4.32
N HIS A 359 -14.32 -13.93 3.49
CA HIS A 359 -13.77 -15.17 2.96
C HIS A 359 -12.60 -14.90 2.01
N VAL A 360 -11.53 -15.69 2.20
CA VAL A 360 -10.26 -15.58 1.46
C VAL A 360 -10.41 -15.81 -0.05
N LEU A 361 -11.50 -16.46 -0.51
CA LEU A 361 -11.69 -16.87 -1.90
C LEU A 361 -12.20 -15.75 -2.83
N TYR A 362 -12.87 -14.73 -2.30
CA TYR A 362 -13.34 -13.59 -3.12
C TYR A 362 -12.64 -12.27 -2.78
N ARG A 363 -11.97 -12.16 -1.63
CA ARG A 363 -11.15 -10.99 -1.31
C ARG A 363 -9.83 -11.08 -2.09
N TYR A 364 -9.72 -10.32 -3.17
CA TYR A 364 -8.54 -10.34 -4.03
C TYR A 364 -7.25 -10.06 -3.26
N GLY A 365 -6.28 -10.97 -3.39
CA GLY A 365 -5.00 -10.88 -2.69
C GLY A 365 -5.11 -11.08 -1.17
N ALA A 366 -6.23 -11.60 -0.66
CA ALA A 366 -6.33 -11.99 0.73
C ALA A 366 -5.36 -13.12 1.05
N ASP A 367 -4.74 -13.02 2.22
CA ASP A 367 -3.78 -13.98 2.71
C ASP A 367 -4.15 -14.44 4.12
N ILE A 368 -3.62 -15.59 4.51
CA ILE A 368 -3.77 -16.13 5.85
C ILE A 368 -2.69 -15.51 6.73
N SER A 369 -3.03 -15.12 7.96
CA SER A 369 -2.05 -14.59 8.90
C SER A 369 -0.98 -15.63 9.22
N VAL A 370 0.30 -15.25 9.04
CA VAL A 370 1.47 -16.06 9.40
C VAL A 370 2.11 -15.40 10.62
N PRO A 371 1.65 -15.72 11.84
CA PRO A 371 2.22 -15.15 13.05
C PRO A 371 3.68 -15.57 13.14
N LEU A 372 4.56 -14.57 13.24
CA LEU A 372 5.99 -14.78 13.40
C LEU A 372 6.28 -15.07 14.87
N SER A 373 7.18 -16.01 15.14
CA SER A 373 7.67 -16.34 16.48
C SER A 373 9.14 -16.69 16.42
N ASP A 374 9.91 -16.33 17.45
CA ASP A 374 11.32 -16.75 17.53
C ASP A 374 11.46 -18.22 17.95
N MET A 375 10.43 -18.79 18.58
CA MET A 375 10.39 -20.20 18.97
C MET A 375 9.94 -21.12 17.83
N ASN A 376 8.96 -20.69 17.02
CA ASN A 376 8.37 -21.52 15.95
C ASN A 376 8.68 -20.99 14.53
N GLY A 377 9.40 -19.87 14.40
CA GLY A 377 9.62 -19.21 13.12
C GLY A 377 8.29 -18.79 12.45
N ARG A 378 7.96 -19.44 11.33
CA ARG A 378 6.67 -19.32 10.63
C ARG A 378 5.71 -20.49 10.89
N GLY A 379 6.11 -21.49 11.68
CA GLY A 379 5.39 -22.74 11.88
C GLY A 379 4.97 -23.39 10.56
N ASP A 380 3.81 -24.04 10.56
CA ASP A 380 3.16 -24.54 9.34
C ASP A 380 2.30 -23.48 8.64
N PHE A 381 2.09 -22.32 9.25
CA PHE A 381 1.19 -21.27 8.75
C PHE A 381 1.58 -20.76 7.35
N TRP A 382 2.88 -20.67 7.05
CA TRP A 382 3.34 -20.23 5.73
C TRP A 382 2.96 -21.21 4.62
N LYS A 383 2.80 -22.51 4.91
CA LYS A 383 2.34 -23.50 3.92
C LYS A 383 0.91 -23.23 3.52
N TYR A 384 0.06 -22.86 4.48
CA TYR A 384 -1.34 -22.48 4.22
C TYR A 384 -1.43 -21.17 3.44
N ALA A 385 -0.62 -20.17 3.81
CA ALA A 385 -0.51 -18.92 3.06
C ALA A 385 -0.03 -19.14 1.61
N LEU A 386 0.84 -20.13 1.37
CA LEU A 386 1.30 -20.44 0.01
C LEU A 386 0.14 -20.89 -0.90
N TRP A 387 -0.83 -21.66 -0.38
CA TRP A 387 -2.00 -22.09 -1.17
C TRP A 387 -2.87 -20.90 -1.59
N THR A 388 -3.12 -19.97 -0.67
CA THR A 388 -3.90 -18.75 -0.94
C THR A 388 -3.16 -17.79 -1.87
N GLN A 389 -1.84 -17.67 -1.70
CA GLN A 389 -0.99 -16.90 -2.61
C GLN A 389 -0.93 -17.53 -4.00
N ALA A 390 -0.82 -18.85 -4.13
CA ALA A 390 -0.84 -19.54 -5.42
C ALA A 390 -2.18 -19.36 -6.13
N TYR A 391 -3.29 -19.46 -5.39
CA TYR A 391 -4.64 -19.21 -5.90
C TYR A 391 -4.76 -17.79 -6.47
N TRP A 392 -4.41 -16.75 -5.70
CA TRP A 392 -4.49 -15.38 -6.19
C TRP A 392 -3.43 -15.03 -7.24
N THR A 393 -2.29 -15.72 -7.26
CA THR A 393 -1.31 -15.61 -8.35
C THR A 393 -1.89 -16.13 -9.66
N ALA A 394 -2.58 -17.27 -9.64
CA ALA A 394 -3.30 -17.77 -10.81
C ALA A 394 -4.38 -16.78 -11.26
N GLY A 395 -5.12 -16.18 -10.31
CA GLY A 395 -6.06 -15.09 -10.57
C GLY A 395 -5.41 -13.85 -11.20
N ALA A 396 -4.23 -13.44 -10.72
CA ALA A 396 -3.48 -12.32 -11.27
C ALA A 396 -3.00 -12.61 -12.71
N VAL A 397 -2.56 -13.85 -13.00
CA VAL A 397 -2.21 -14.26 -14.37
C VAL A 397 -3.43 -14.20 -15.28
N LEU A 398 -4.60 -14.65 -14.83
CA LEU A 398 -5.85 -14.51 -15.58
C LEU A 398 -6.17 -13.04 -15.89
N LEU A 399 -6.04 -12.15 -14.91
CA LEU A 399 -6.23 -10.72 -15.11
C LEU A 399 -5.24 -10.15 -16.14
N LEU A 400 -3.97 -10.57 -16.12
CA LEU A 400 -2.99 -10.14 -17.12
C LEU A 400 -3.32 -10.64 -18.53
N VAL A 401 -3.80 -11.88 -18.67
CA VAL A 401 -4.25 -12.42 -19.97
C VAL A 401 -5.46 -11.62 -20.49
N LEU A 402 -6.39 -11.25 -19.62
CA LEU A 402 -7.52 -10.38 -19.97
C LEU A 402 -7.05 -8.97 -20.37
N ALA A 403 -6.13 -8.38 -19.61
CA ALA A 403 -5.55 -7.06 -19.93
C ALA A 403 -4.79 -7.07 -21.26
N TYR A 404 -4.05 -8.15 -21.56
CA TYR A 404 -3.41 -8.36 -22.86
C TYR A 404 -4.44 -8.40 -23.99
N GLY A 405 -5.49 -9.19 -23.83
CA GLY A 405 -6.55 -9.33 -24.83
C GLY A 405 -7.32 -8.03 -25.08
N LEU A 406 -7.58 -7.25 -24.03
CA LEU A 406 -8.32 -5.98 -24.07
C LEU A 406 -7.44 -4.73 -24.27
N TRP A 407 -6.13 -4.93 -24.45
CA TRP A 407 -5.17 -3.84 -24.62
C TRP A 407 -5.55 -2.95 -25.80
N ARG A 408 -5.48 -1.62 -25.58
CA ARG A 408 -5.74 -0.61 -26.60
C ARG A 408 -4.50 -0.48 -27.48
N ARG A 409 -4.58 -0.94 -28.74
CA ARG A 409 -3.56 -0.70 -29.77
C ARG A 409 -4.17 0.13 -30.90
N GLY A 410 -3.54 1.25 -31.23
CA GLY A 410 -4.02 2.20 -32.23
C GLY A 410 -5.10 3.15 -31.69
N THR A 411 -5.87 3.76 -32.62
CA THR A 411 -6.83 4.83 -32.34
C THR A 411 -8.20 4.35 -31.81
N GLU A 412 -8.43 3.04 -31.72
CA GLU A 412 -9.70 2.48 -31.25
C GLU A 412 -9.85 2.65 -29.73
N THR A 413 -10.68 3.61 -29.33
CA THR A 413 -10.94 3.93 -27.92
C THR A 413 -12.12 3.15 -27.34
N ARG A 414 -13.04 2.66 -28.19
CA ARG A 414 -14.31 2.06 -27.74
C ARG A 414 -14.07 0.71 -27.07
N PHE A 415 -14.87 0.40 -26.05
CA PHE A 415 -14.71 -0.83 -25.26
C PHE A 415 -15.30 -2.07 -25.94
N MET A 416 -16.50 -1.96 -26.51
CA MET A 416 -17.22 -3.12 -27.08
C MET A 416 -16.51 -3.80 -28.25
N PRO A 417 -15.86 -3.08 -29.19
CA PRO A 417 -15.06 -3.71 -30.26
C PRO A 417 -13.88 -4.52 -29.72
N ARG A 418 -13.30 -4.13 -28.58
CA ARG A 418 -12.18 -4.85 -27.95
C ARG A 418 -12.63 -6.20 -27.38
N ILE A 419 -13.79 -6.24 -26.73
CA ILE A 419 -14.40 -7.50 -26.27
C ILE A 419 -14.67 -8.44 -27.45
N ARG A 420 -15.23 -7.93 -28.55
CA ARG A 420 -15.50 -8.77 -29.75
C ARG A 420 -14.23 -9.35 -30.38
N ARG A 421 -13.08 -8.69 -30.22
CA ARG A 421 -11.77 -9.17 -30.71
C ARG A 421 -11.06 -10.12 -29.74
N LEU A 422 -11.50 -10.17 -28.48
CA LEU A 422 -10.88 -10.97 -27.41
C LEU A 422 -10.73 -12.46 -27.78
N PRO A 423 -11.75 -13.18 -28.28
CA PRO A 423 -11.61 -14.59 -28.62
C PRO A 423 -10.53 -14.84 -29.67
N ARG A 424 -10.37 -13.94 -30.64
CA ARG A 424 -9.34 -14.06 -31.68
C ARG A 424 -7.94 -13.83 -31.11
N ARG A 425 -7.78 -12.91 -30.16
CA ARG A 425 -6.49 -12.65 -29.49
C ARG A 425 -6.07 -13.77 -28.54
N LEU A 426 -7.03 -14.53 -28.02
CA LEU A 426 -6.78 -15.69 -27.17
C LEU A 426 -6.51 -16.97 -27.98
N LYS A 427 -6.71 -16.98 -29.31
CA LYS A 427 -6.30 -18.11 -30.16
C LYS A 427 -4.77 -18.11 -30.29
N GLY A 428 -4.08 -18.80 -29.38
CA GLY A 428 -2.62 -18.94 -29.37
C GLY A 428 -2.06 -19.15 -27.95
N ALA A 429 -0.78 -18.81 -27.78
CA ALA A 429 -0.07 -18.98 -26.50
C ALA A 429 -0.75 -18.26 -25.33
N ALA A 430 -1.30 -17.06 -25.56
CA ALA A 430 -2.01 -16.30 -24.52
C ALA A 430 -3.25 -17.04 -23.99
N GLY A 431 -4.01 -17.70 -24.86
CA GLY A 431 -5.15 -18.52 -24.44
C GLY A 431 -4.73 -19.80 -23.71
N ALA A 432 -3.61 -20.43 -24.11
CA ALA A 432 -3.07 -21.58 -23.39
C ALA A 432 -2.65 -21.20 -21.97
N VAL A 433 -1.94 -20.07 -21.79
CA VAL A 433 -1.60 -19.53 -20.47
C VAL A 433 -2.85 -19.22 -19.67
N GLY A 434 -3.87 -18.61 -20.28
CA GLY A 434 -5.16 -18.35 -19.64
C GLY A 434 -5.88 -19.62 -19.20
N ALA A 435 -5.87 -20.68 -20.02
CA ALA A 435 -6.50 -21.96 -19.71
C ALA A 435 -5.80 -22.67 -18.54
N VAL A 436 -4.47 -22.70 -18.52
CA VAL A 436 -3.68 -23.26 -17.41
C VAL A 436 -3.93 -22.47 -16.13
N ALA A 437 -3.90 -21.13 -16.21
CA ALA A 437 -4.19 -20.28 -15.05
C ALA A 437 -5.62 -20.47 -14.54
N LEU A 438 -6.60 -20.68 -15.43
CA LEU A 438 -7.99 -20.96 -15.05
C LEU A 438 -8.12 -22.31 -14.36
N ALA A 439 -7.49 -23.35 -14.91
CA ALA A 439 -7.47 -24.68 -14.30
C ALA A 439 -6.83 -24.65 -12.91
N ALA A 440 -5.70 -23.95 -12.76
CA ALA A 440 -5.05 -23.75 -11.46
C ALA A 440 -5.94 -22.95 -10.49
N PHE A 441 -6.55 -21.85 -10.95
CA PHE A 441 -7.43 -21.02 -10.13
C PHE A 441 -8.63 -21.79 -9.60
N VAL A 442 -9.31 -22.55 -10.47
CA VAL A 442 -10.46 -23.39 -10.09
C VAL A 442 -10.01 -24.54 -9.19
N GLY A 443 -8.94 -25.26 -9.54
CA GLY A 443 -8.45 -26.39 -8.76
C GLY A 443 -8.02 -25.99 -7.35
N LEU A 444 -7.24 -24.91 -7.23
CA LEU A 444 -6.82 -24.34 -5.94
C LEU A 444 -8.01 -23.78 -5.17
N GLY A 445 -8.95 -23.12 -5.84
CA GLY A 445 -10.16 -22.58 -5.22
C GLY A 445 -11.05 -23.68 -4.62
N VAL A 446 -11.26 -24.78 -5.34
CA VAL A 446 -11.99 -25.96 -4.85
C VAL A 446 -11.27 -26.57 -3.65
N PHE A 447 -9.95 -26.74 -3.72
CA PHE A 447 -9.17 -27.28 -2.60
C PHE A 447 -9.28 -26.39 -1.36
N ILE A 448 -9.11 -25.08 -1.51
CA ILE A 448 -9.25 -24.12 -0.40
C ILE A 448 -10.67 -24.18 0.16
N PHE A 449 -11.71 -24.17 -0.68
CA PHE A 449 -13.11 -24.24 -0.24
C PHE A 449 -13.42 -25.52 0.54
N ILE A 450 -12.98 -26.68 0.05
CA ILE A 450 -13.15 -27.96 0.77
C ILE A 450 -12.44 -27.87 2.13
N ASN A 451 -11.21 -27.36 2.16
CA ASN A 451 -10.46 -27.23 3.39
C ASN A 451 -11.13 -26.27 4.38
N THR A 452 -11.59 -25.10 3.93
CA THR A 452 -12.12 -24.04 4.82
C THR A 452 -13.58 -24.22 5.21
N ASN A 453 -14.41 -24.86 4.38
CA ASN A 453 -15.86 -24.92 4.57
C ASN A 453 -16.42 -26.32 4.77
N VAL A 454 -15.71 -27.36 4.32
CA VAL A 454 -16.18 -28.75 4.41
C VAL A 454 -15.44 -29.50 5.51
N TRP A 455 -14.11 -29.48 5.48
CA TRP A 455 -13.28 -30.13 6.50
C TRP A 455 -13.15 -29.29 7.77
N ASN A 456 -13.16 -27.97 7.63
CA ASN A 456 -13.19 -27.04 8.74
C ASN A 456 -14.47 -26.20 8.70
N GLU A 457 -14.84 -25.66 9.85
CA GLU A 457 -16.01 -24.78 9.96
C GLU A 457 -15.58 -23.33 9.71
N TYR A 458 -15.95 -22.79 8.55
CA TYR A 458 -15.80 -21.38 8.28
C TYR A 458 -16.81 -20.58 9.12
N ARG A 459 -16.30 -19.72 10.00
CA ARG A 459 -17.10 -18.79 10.79
C ARG A 459 -16.75 -17.36 10.40
N THR A 460 -17.80 -16.59 10.13
CA THR A 460 -17.70 -15.13 9.96
C THR A 460 -17.42 -14.45 11.29
N ASP A 461 -16.96 -13.20 11.26
CA ASP A 461 -16.72 -12.41 12.48
C ASP A 461 -18.00 -12.29 13.33
N ARG A 462 -19.15 -12.07 12.69
CA ARG A 462 -20.45 -12.03 13.38
C ARG A 462 -20.82 -13.35 14.04
N GLN A 463 -20.55 -14.48 13.39
CA GLN A 463 -20.80 -15.80 14.00
C GLN A 463 -19.85 -16.05 15.17
N SER A 464 -18.60 -15.59 15.07
CA SER A 464 -17.63 -15.68 16.16
C SER A 464 -18.02 -14.79 17.35
N GLU A 465 -18.49 -13.57 17.10
CA GLU A 465 -19.04 -12.68 18.13
C GLU A 465 -20.29 -13.28 18.77
N GLN A 466 -21.22 -13.81 17.97
CA GLN A 466 -22.41 -14.47 18.48
C GLN A 466 -22.06 -15.70 19.32
N LEU A 467 -21.06 -16.48 18.91
CA LEU A 467 -20.57 -17.62 19.67
C LEU A 467 -19.99 -17.18 21.02
N ARG A 468 -19.17 -16.12 21.05
CA ARG A 468 -18.64 -15.53 22.28
C ARG A 468 -19.74 -15.02 23.20
N ALA A 469 -20.73 -14.31 22.66
CA ALA A 469 -21.86 -13.81 23.41
C ALA A 469 -22.74 -14.94 23.96
N ASN A 470 -22.97 -16.00 23.17
CA ASN A 470 -23.71 -17.18 23.61
C ASN A 470 -22.94 -17.96 24.69
N TYR A 471 -21.64 -18.10 24.52
CA TYR A 471 -20.74 -18.72 25.52
C TYR A 471 -20.82 -17.98 26.85
N GLU A 472 -20.69 -16.65 26.82
CA GLU A 472 -20.82 -15.79 27.99
C GLU A 472 -22.20 -15.95 28.64
N LYS A 473 -23.29 -15.79 27.90
CA LYS A 473 -24.66 -15.95 28.43
C LYS A 473 -24.92 -17.33 29.04
N THR A 474 -24.39 -18.39 28.44
CA THR A 474 -24.60 -19.77 28.90
C THR A 474 -23.85 -20.06 30.20
N LEU A 475 -22.65 -19.50 30.33
CA LEU A 475 -21.75 -19.77 31.46
C LEU A 475 -21.81 -18.72 32.57
N LEU A 476 -22.42 -17.55 32.32
CA LEU A 476 -22.54 -16.46 33.29
C LEU A 476 -23.14 -16.92 34.64
N ARG A 477 -24.10 -17.86 34.60
CA ARG A 477 -24.69 -18.46 35.80
C ARG A 477 -23.69 -19.14 36.73
N TYR A 478 -22.53 -19.56 36.20
CA TYR A 478 -21.47 -20.22 36.94
C TYR A 478 -20.37 -19.27 37.41
N GLU A 479 -20.47 -17.96 37.15
CA GLU A 479 -19.46 -16.96 37.54
C GLU A 479 -19.12 -17.01 39.03
N LYS A 480 -20.14 -17.19 39.88
CA LYS A 480 -20.00 -17.28 41.34
C LYS A 480 -19.96 -18.70 41.88
N THR A 481 -20.05 -19.70 41.00
CA THR A 481 -19.96 -21.10 41.46
C THR A 481 -18.53 -21.37 41.92
N PRO A 482 -18.31 -21.84 43.15
CA PRO A 482 -16.97 -22.20 43.60
C PRO A 482 -16.41 -23.27 42.67
N GLN A 483 -15.34 -22.94 41.95
CA GLN A 483 -14.62 -23.89 41.11
C GLN A 483 -13.32 -24.27 41.84
N PRO A 484 -12.89 -25.54 41.77
CA PRO A 484 -11.59 -25.93 42.28
C PRO A 484 -10.52 -25.07 41.58
N SER A 485 -9.83 -24.25 42.36
CA SER A 485 -8.68 -23.51 41.88
C SER A 485 -7.50 -24.45 41.88
N ILE A 486 -6.82 -24.56 40.75
CA ILE A 486 -5.56 -25.28 40.66
C ILE A 486 -4.54 -24.51 41.51
N THR A 487 -4.19 -25.04 42.68
CA THR A 487 -3.19 -24.44 43.58
C THR A 487 -1.78 -24.77 43.13
N ASP A 488 -1.56 -26.00 42.69
CA ASP A 488 -0.26 -26.49 42.25
C ASP A 488 -0.39 -27.31 40.98
N VAL A 489 0.54 -27.08 40.04
CA VAL A 489 0.68 -27.88 38.81
C VAL A 489 2.08 -28.44 38.77
N LYS A 490 2.19 -29.77 38.76
CA LYS A 490 3.46 -30.43 38.46
C LYS A 490 3.42 -30.90 37.01
N LEU A 491 4.25 -30.29 36.17
CA LEU A 491 4.37 -30.60 34.74
C LEU A 491 5.82 -30.97 34.42
N ASP A 492 6.01 -32.19 33.94
CA ASP A 492 7.18 -32.62 33.18
C ASP A 492 6.95 -32.27 31.71
N LEU A 493 7.83 -31.43 31.18
CA LEU A 493 7.78 -30.94 29.81
C LEU A 493 9.02 -31.43 29.07
N ASP A 494 8.84 -32.35 28.13
CA ASP A 494 9.89 -32.72 27.17
C ASP A 494 9.67 -31.93 25.87
N LEU A 495 10.53 -30.93 25.67
CA LEU A 495 10.51 -30.06 24.50
C LEU A 495 11.44 -30.65 23.44
N HIS A 496 10.89 -30.92 22.24
CA HIS A 496 11.65 -31.29 21.05
C HIS A 496 11.54 -30.18 19.98
N PRO A 497 12.35 -29.11 20.06
CA PRO A 497 12.17 -27.92 19.22
C PRO A 497 12.37 -28.19 17.73
N ARG A 498 13.22 -29.16 17.37
CA ARG A 498 13.49 -29.50 15.96
C ARG A 498 12.30 -30.17 15.27
N ASP A 499 11.50 -30.91 16.03
CA ASP A 499 10.34 -31.64 15.53
C ASP A 499 9.02 -30.89 15.74
N SER A 500 9.08 -29.68 16.31
CA SER A 500 7.90 -28.92 16.75
C SER A 500 6.96 -29.74 17.64
N ARG A 501 7.55 -30.62 18.47
CA ARG A 501 6.82 -31.55 19.34
C ARG A 501 7.05 -31.20 20.80
N LEU A 502 5.98 -31.26 21.58
CA LEU A 502 6.01 -31.13 23.03
C LEU A 502 5.32 -32.36 23.62
N GLU A 503 6.05 -33.11 24.45
CA GLU A 503 5.44 -34.15 25.28
C GLU A 503 5.28 -33.60 26.69
N THR A 504 4.05 -33.62 27.19
CA THR A 504 3.74 -33.15 28.53
C THR A 504 3.22 -34.31 29.37
N ARG A 505 3.75 -34.46 30.58
CA ARG A 505 3.19 -35.33 31.61
C ARG A 505 2.99 -34.48 32.84
N GLY A 506 1.80 -34.48 33.41
CA GLY A 506 1.55 -33.66 34.59
C GLY A 506 0.39 -34.12 35.41
N ALA A 507 0.35 -33.62 36.64
CA ALA A 507 -0.75 -33.79 37.57
C ALA A 507 -1.07 -32.43 38.22
N TYR A 508 -2.35 -32.19 38.44
CA TYR A 508 -2.82 -31.16 39.38
C TYR A 508 -2.60 -31.72 40.78
N VAL A 509 -1.86 -30.99 41.63
CA VAL A 509 -1.46 -31.45 42.97
C VAL A 509 -2.36 -30.83 44.03
#